data_AF-A0AAV5T1N5-F1
#
_entry.id   AF-A0AAV5T1N5-F1
#
_cell.length_a   1.000
_cell.length_b   1.000
_cell.length_c   1.000
_cell.angle_alpha   90.00
_cell.angle_beta   90.00
_cell.angle_gamma   90.00
#
_symmetry.space_group_name_H-M   'P 1'
#
loop_
_entity.id
_entity.type
_entity.pdbx_description
1 polymer ?
#
loop_
_entity_poly.entity_id
_entity_poly.type
_entity_poly.pdbx_seq_one_letter_code
_entity_poly.pdbx_strand_id
1 'polypeptide(L)'
;MVIDSTKEPSGALEREEAMLLKNMDNSYPLSTQYSRQCMACSFVNPPQRAVYINCGHIVCYPCAVDNWRCSPNDGNSNSCQSTSRIVRLFEEECGEEKKNDVIDKNGSNTVNMVDEQSNPSSTRYSRQCHVCLVENPHQRAVFCGHIICFPCAVDHKRNAGKCVFCRSSGDFIKLAEKECGIEKNNNSSLQRSD
;
A
#
# COMPACT_ATOMS: atom_id res chain seq x y z
N MET A 1 -28.85 -43.52 -25.88
CA MET A 1 -27.73 -42.61 -25.58
C MET A 1 -28.31 -41.23 -25.34
N VAL A 2 -28.35 -40.80 -24.08
CA VAL A 2 -28.85 -39.45 -23.72
C VAL A 2 -27.63 -38.55 -23.72
N ILE A 3 -27.58 -37.60 -24.64
CA ILE A 3 -26.50 -36.62 -24.76
C ILE A 3 -26.97 -35.41 -23.97
N ASP A 4 -26.49 -35.27 -22.74
CA ASP A 4 -26.75 -34.09 -21.91
C ASP A 4 -25.81 -32.97 -22.36
N SER A 5 -26.38 -31.97 -23.03
CA SER A 5 -25.67 -30.89 -23.71
C SER A 5 -26.22 -29.53 -23.30
N THR A 6 -26.02 -29.13 -22.05
CA THR A 6 -26.12 -27.72 -21.65
C THR A 6 -25.16 -27.42 -20.51
N LYS A 7 -23.90 -27.13 -20.82
CA LYS A 7 -23.00 -26.40 -19.92
C LYS A 7 -22.52 -25.16 -20.65
N GLU A 8 -23.29 -24.09 -20.51
CA GLU A 8 -22.94 -22.74 -20.97
C GLU A 8 -21.59 -22.31 -20.36
N PRO A 9 -20.67 -21.71 -21.14
CA PRO A 9 -19.38 -21.26 -20.65
C PRO A 9 -19.53 -19.94 -19.89
N SER A 10 -19.52 -20.00 -18.56
CA SER A 10 -19.61 -18.87 -17.62
C SER A 10 -18.47 -17.83 -17.69
N GLY A 11 -17.56 -17.91 -18.67
CA GLY A 11 -16.31 -17.14 -18.69
C GLY A 11 -16.34 -15.84 -19.49
N ALA A 12 -17.43 -15.52 -20.20
CA ALA A 12 -17.49 -14.31 -21.03
C ALA A 12 -17.66 -13.04 -20.19
N LEU A 13 -18.55 -13.08 -19.19
CA LEU A 13 -18.85 -11.96 -18.31
C LEU A 13 -17.67 -11.63 -17.37
N GLU A 14 -16.95 -12.66 -16.92
CA GLU A 14 -15.75 -12.49 -16.08
C GLU A 14 -14.56 -11.89 -16.86
N ARG A 15 -14.48 -12.12 -18.17
CA ARG A 15 -13.42 -11.53 -19.02
C ARG A 15 -13.63 -10.04 -19.28
N GLU A 16 -14.88 -9.62 -19.42
CA GLU A 16 -15.23 -8.21 -19.65
C GLU A 16 -14.99 -7.37 -18.39
N GLU A 17 -15.36 -7.88 -17.22
CA GLU A 17 -15.09 -7.24 -15.93
C GLU A 17 -13.58 -7.11 -15.65
N ALA A 18 -12.79 -8.14 -16.02
CA ALA A 18 -11.33 -8.11 -15.88
C ALA A 18 -10.66 -7.13 -16.87
N MET A 19 -11.23 -6.90 -18.05
CA MET A 19 -10.73 -5.89 -19.00
C MET A 19 -11.06 -4.46 -18.57
N LEU A 20 -12.24 -4.23 -17.98
CA LEU A 20 -12.62 -2.92 -17.45
C LEU A 20 -11.72 -2.49 -16.28
N LEU A 21 -11.33 -3.42 -15.42
CA LEU A 21 -10.40 -3.13 -14.31
C LEU A 21 -8.99 -2.81 -14.81
N LYS A 22 -8.53 -3.42 -15.91
CA LYS A 22 -7.19 -3.15 -16.49
C LYS A 22 -7.07 -1.79 -17.19
N ASN A 23 -8.17 -1.26 -17.72
CA ASN A 23 -8.13 -0.01 -18.48
C ASN A 23 -8.17 1.27 -17.61
N MET A 24 -8.45 1.15 -16.31
CA MET A 24 -8.40 2.28 -15.37
C MET A 24 -6.98 2.63 -14.90
N ASP A 25 -5.99 1.75 -15.12
CA ASP A 25 -4.63 1.90 -14.57
C ASP A 25 -3.73 2.87 -15.37
N ASN A 26 -4.19 3.44 -16.50
CA ASN A 26 -3.30 4.12 -17.45
C ASN A 26 -3.40 5.66 -17.53
N SER A 27 -4.20 6.32 -16.68
CA SER A 27 -4.37 7.79 -16.72
C SER A 27 -4.09 8.53 -15.41
N TYR A 28 -3.59 7.86 -14.37
CA TYR A 28 -3.36 8.49 -13.08
C TYR A 28 -1.86 8.78 -12.84
N PRO A 29 -1.48 9.99 -12.42
CA PRO A 29 -0.09 10.31 -12.13
C PRO A 29 0.44 9.39 -11.02
N LEU A 30 1.53 8.70 -11.34
CA LEU A 30 2.21 7.58 -10.68
C LEU A 30 2.53 7.65 -9.18
N SER A 31 2.06 8.63 -8.40
CA SER A 31 2.48 8.76 -6.99
C SER A 31 1.60 9.67 -6.14
N THR A 32 0.27 9.60 -6.21
CA THR A 32 -0.54 10.18 -5.13
C THR A 32 -0.16 9.46 -3.84
N GLN A 33 0.49 10.21 -2.95
CA GLN A 33 1.33 9.68 -1.89
C GLN A 33 0.44 8.98 -0.85
N TYR A 34 0.43 7.66 -0.88
CA TYR A 34 -0.14 6.87 0.20
C TYR A 34 0.68 7.11 1.45
N SER A 35 0.13 7.85 2.40
CA SER A 35 0.83 8.20 3.62
C SER A 35 1.14 6.94 4.43
N ARG A 36 2.43 6.66 4.68
CA ARG A 36 2.85 5.67 5.68
C ARG A 36 2.78 6.24 7.10
N GLN A 37 2.42 7.52 7.23
CA GLN A 37 2.32 8.18 8.51
C GLN A 37 1.34 7.45 9.41
N CYS A 38 1.80 7.08 10.59
CA CYS A 38 0.94 6.51 11.60
C CYS A 38 -0.11 7.54 12.00
N MET A 39 -1.39 7.22 11.84
CA MET A 39 -2.48 8.13 12.24
C MET A 39 -2.53 8.41 13.75
N ALA A 40 -1.95 7.54 14.58
CA ALA A 40 -1.98 7.66 16.04
C ALA A 40 -0.85 8.56 16.59
N CYS A 41 0.39 8.34 16.11
CA CYS A 41 1.57 9.04 16.63
C CYS A 41 2.22 9.98 15.61
N SER A 42 1.65 10.10 14.42
CA SER A 42 2.15 10.94 13.32
C SER A 42 3.56 10.59 12.82
N PHE A 43 4.11 9.43 13.21
CA PHE A 43 5.41 8.97 12.73
C PHE A 43 5.34 8.63 11.24
N VAL A 44 6.15 9.31 10.42
CA VAL A 44 5.99 9.37 8.95
C VAL A 44 6.31 8.05 8.24
N ASN A 45 7.13 7.18 8.83
CA ASN A 45 7.61 5.98 8.15
C ASN A 45 7.87 4.82 9.12
N PRO A 46 6.87 4.36 9.89
CA PRO A 46 7.08 3.40 10.98
C PRO A 46 7.63 2.09 10.41
N PRO A 47 8.71 1.53 11.01
CA PRO A 47 9.36 0.34 10.48
C PRO A 47 8.48 -0.91 10.59
N GLN A 48 7.57 -0.90 11.56
CA GLN A 48 6.62 -1.97 11.78
C GLN A 48 5.22 -1.35 11.81
N ARG A 49 4.33 -1.90 10.99
CA ARG A 49 2.92 -1.50 10.92
C ARG A 49 2.03 -2.65 11.32
N ALA A 50 0.81 -2.32 11.72
CA ALA A 50 -0.24 -3.30 11.98
C ALA A 50 -1.53 -2.87 11.29
N VAL A 51 -2.32 -3.85 10.86
CA VAL A 51 -3.67 -3.64 10.37
C VAL A 51 -4.69 -4.21 11.35
N TYR A 52 -5.79 -3.48 11.56
CA TYR A 52 -6.96 -3.99 12.27
C TYR A 52 -7.84 -4.76 11.29
N ILE A 53 -7.97 -6.08 11.46
CA ILE A 53 -8.59 -6.93 10.44
C ILE A 53 -10.07 -6.62 10.15
N ASN A 54 -10.79 -6.01 11.08
CA ASN A 54 -12.23 -5.75 10.92
C ASN A 54 -12.50 -4.45 10.16
N CYS A 55 -11.57 -3.49 10.20
CA CYS A 55 -11.77 -2.17 9.59
C CYS A 55 -10.68 -1.73 8.62
N GLY A 56 -9.59 -2.49 8.49
CA GLY A 56 -8.53 -2.24 7.52
C GLY A 56 -7.64 -1.03 7.84
N HIS A 57 -7.84 -0.35 8.98
CA HIS A 57 -6.99 0.75 9.40
C HIS A 57 -5.56 0.26 9.69
N ILE A 58 -4.58 1.07 9.29
CA ILE A 58 -3.15 0.78 9.46
C ILE A 58 -2.53 1.82 10.39
N VAL A 59 -1.81 1.36 11.41
CA VAL A 59 -1.04 2.20 12.34
C VAL A 59 0.35 1.61 12.59
N CYS A 60 1.20 2.33 13.32
CA CYS A 60 2.47 1.79 13.80
C CYS A 60 2.22 0.58 14.73
N TYR A 61 3.07 -0.45 14.68
CA TYR A 61 2.88 -1.65 15.51
C TYR A 61 2.85 -1.33 17.02
N PRO A 62 3.75 -0.47 17.58
CA PRO A 62 3.64 -0.03 18.97
C PRO A 62 2.26 0.57 19.30
N CYS A 63 1.77 1.47 18.44
CA CYS A 63 0.48 2.13 18.57
C CYS A 63 -0.68 1.12 18.60
N ALA A 64 -0.60 0.07 17.77
CA ALA A 64 -1.60 -1.00 17.77
C ALA A 64 -1.58 -1.84 19.05
N VAL A 65 -0.40 -2.13 19.60
CA VAL A 65 -0.20 -2.91 20.83
C VAL A 65 -0.62 -2.14 22.07
N ASP A 66 -0.34 -0.83 22.11
CA ASP A 66 -0.75 0.09 23.18
C ASP A 66 -2.28 0.34 23.19
N ASN A 67 -3.02 -0.50 22.46
CA ASN A 67 -4.46 -0.55 22.38
C ASN A 67 -5.05 0.78 21.91
N TRP A 68 -4.40 1.40 20.90
CA TRP A 68 -5.00 2.51 20.18
C TRP A 68 -6.39 2.09 19.72
N ARG A 69 -7.41 2.70 20.31
CA ARG A 69 -8.77 2.61 19.81
C ARG A 69 -8.89 3.67 18.74
N CYS A 70 -9.39 3.31 17.56
CA CYS A 70 -9.83 4.32 16.61
C CYS A 70 -10.93 5.14 17.31
N SER A 71 -10.58 6.34 17.77
CA SER A 71 -11.49 7.15 18.56
C SER A 71 -12.49 7.79 17.60
N PRO A 72 -13.81 7.75 17.89
CA PRO A 72 -14.83 8.31 17.01
C PRO A 72 -14.79 9.85 16.90
N ASN A 73 -13.95 10.52 17.70
CA ASN A 73 -13.91 11.97 17.81
C ASN A 73 -12.88 12.65 16.89
N ASP A 74 -12.05 11.88 16.19
CA ASP A 74 -11.32 12.42 15.04
C ASP A 74 -12.36 12.51 13.92
N GLY A 75 -12.92 13.71 13.71
CA GLY A 75 -14.13 14.03 12.96
C GLY A 75 -14.17 13.65 11.47
N ASN A 76 -13.57 12.54 11.06
CA ASN A 76 -13.58 12.01 9.71
C ASN A 76 -13.58 10.46 9.62
N SER A 77 -13.71 9.71 10.74
CA SER A 77 -13.92 8.25 10.68
C SER A 77 -14.85 7.71 11.79
N ASN A 78 -16.17 7.87 11.59
CA ASN A 78 -17.23 7.47 12.54
C ASN A 78 -17.47 5.95 12.72
N SER A 79 -16.51 5.01 12.54
CA SER A 79 -16.93 3.59 12.54
C SER A 79 -16.02 2.48 13.03
N CYS A 80 -14.73 2.66 13.38
CA CYS A 80 -13.96 1.52 13.92
C CYS A 80 -14.06 1.43 15.45
N GLN A 81 -15.26 1.11 15.96
CA GLN A 81 -15.48 0.77 17.38
C GLN A 81 -15.21 -0.72 17.70
N SER A 82 -14.81 -1.50 16.69
CA SER A 82 -14.64 -2.94 16.86
C SER A 82 -13.32 -3.27 17.55
N THR A 83 -13.37 -4.08 18.60
CA THR A 83 -12.21 -4.83 19.09
C THR A 83 -11.74 -5.76 17.97
N SER A 84 -10.77 -5.29 17.20
CA SER A 84 -10.27 -6.04 16.06
C SER A 84 -8.96 -6.71 16.41
N ARG A 85 -8.76 -7.94 15.93
CA ARG A 85 -7.45 -8.57 16.02
C ARG A 85 -6.47 -7.74 15.20
N ILE A 86 -5.34 -7.42 15.79
CA ILE A 86 -4.26 -6.75 15.09
C ILE A 86 -3.42 -7.81 14.37
N VAL A 87 -3.04 -7.50 13.15
CA VAL A 87 -2.10 -8.33 12.38
C VAL A 87 -0.92 -7.46 11.99
N ARG A 88 0.28 -7.91 12.35
CA ARG A 88 1.52 -7.25 11.95
C ARG A 88 1.68 -7.35 10.44
N LEU A 89 1.96 -6.21 9.81
CA LEU A 89 2.28 -6.15 8.40
C LEU A 89 3.77 -6.43 8.21
N PHE A 90 4.07 -7.33 7.28
CA PHE A 90 5.43 -7.59 6.82
C PHE A 90 5.68 -6.76 5.57
N GLU A 91 6.59 -5.81 5.68
CA GLU A 91 7.06 -4.99 4.56
C GLU A 91 8.55 -5.19 4.43
N GLU A 92 9.01 -5.47 3.21
CA GLU A 92 10.43 -5.63 2.93
C GLU A 92 11.06 -4.25 2.73
N GLU A 93 12.20 -4.02 3.40
CA GLU A 93 13.01 -2.83 3.21
C GLU A 93 13.69 -2.94 1.84
N CYS A 94 13.53 -1.93 0.97
CA CYS A 94 14.40 -1.81 -0.19
C CYS A 94 15.79 -1.53 0.36
N GLY A 95 16.71 -2.49 0.20
CA GLY A 95 18.07 -2.37 0.71
C GLY A 95 18.68 -1.02 0.33
N GLU A 96 19.46 -0.44 1.23
CA GLU A 96 20.20 0.78 0.96
C GLU A 96 21.01 0.57 -0.31
N GLU A 97 20.68 1.31 -1.38
CA GLU A 97 21.52 1.38 -2.56
C GLU A 97 22.87 1.85 -2.08
N LYS A 98 23.84 0.93 -1.98
CA LYS A 98 25.23 1.26 -1.68
C LYS A 98 25.60 2.33 -2.71
N LYS A 99 25.75 3.57 -2.28
CA LYS A 99 26.33 4.62 -3.10
C LYS A 99 27.69 4.08 -3.49
N ASN A 100 27.80 3.60 -4.74
CA ASN A 100 29.09 3.31 -5.30
C ASN A 100 29.77 4.66 -5.38
N ASP A 101 30.71 4.91 -4.47
CA ASP A 101 31.59 6.07 -4.54
C ASP A 101 32.23 6.04 -5.92
N VAL A 102 31.73 6.89 -6.80
CA VAL A 102 32.33 7.10 -8.12
C VAL A 102 33.65 7.79 -7.82
N ILE A 103 34.72 7.00 -7.74
CA ILE A 103 36.08 7.51 -7.63
C ILE A 103 36.41 8.17 -8.96
N ASP A 104 36.27 9.48 -9.01
CA ASP A 104 36.64 10.27 -10.16
C ASP A 104 38.17 10.20 -10.34
N LYS A 105 38.64 9.84 -11.54
CA LYS A 105 40.07 9.58 -11.83
C LYS A 105 40.98 10.81 -11.74
N ASN A 106 40.43 11.97 -11.41
CA ASN A 106 41.12 13.25 -11.47
C ASN A 106 41.68 13.76 -10.13
N GLY A 107 41.62 12.98 -9.05
CA GLY A 107 42.38 13.25 -7.82
C GLY A 107 42.14 14.61 -7.18
N SER A 108 41.00 15.26 -7.48
CA SER A 108 40.65 16.53 -6.86
C SER A 108 39.85 16.25 -5.58
N ASN A 109 40.52 16.42 -4.44
CA ASN A 109 39.93 16.35 -3.10
C ASN A 109 38.89 17.46 -2.92
N THR A 110 37.67 17.27 -3.43
CA THR A 110 36.52 18.04 -2.97
C THR A 110 36.02 17.39 -1.69
N VAL A 111 36.43 17.95 -0.55
CA VAL A 111 35.86 17.66 0.77
C VAL A 111 34.41 18.14 0.72
N ASN A 112 33.51 17.29 0.26
CA ASN A 112 32.08 17.55 0.36
C ASN A 112 31.77 17.60 1.86
N MET A 113 31.40 18.78 2.36
CA MET A 113 30.76 18.91 3.66
C MET A 113 29.53 18.01 3.60
N VAL A 114 29.66 16.83 4.22
CA VAL A 114 28.56 15.90 4.35
C VAL A 114 27.61 16.58 5.33
N ASP A 115 26.53 17.17 4.80
CA ASP A 115 25.43 17.62 5.63
C ASP A 115 24.97 16.41 6.45
N GLU A 116 25.31 16.42 7.74
CA GLU A 116 24.96 15.43 8.77
C GLU A 116 23.45 15.49 9.11
N GLN A 117 22.64 16.03 8.20
CA GLN A 117 21.19 15.94 8.14
C GLN A 117 20.78 14.93 7.08
N SER A 118 21.45 13.78 7.05
CA SER A 118 20.93 12.58 6.39
C SER A 118 19.59 12.24 7.02
N ASN A 119 18.55 12.76 6.39
CA ASN A 119 17.15 12.60 6.73
C ASN A 119 16.90 11.12 7.08
N PRO A 120 16.55 10.76 8.34
CA PRO A 120 16.31 9.37 8.76
C PRO A 120 15.03 8.78 8.13
N SER A 121 14.58 9.33 7.00
CA SER A 121 13.19 9.31 6.53
C SER A 121 13.00 8.63 5.17
N SER A 122 14.04 8.04 4.57
CA SER A 122 13.89 7.37 3.26
C SER A 122 14.38 5.92 3.23
N THR A 123 14.22 5.16 4.32
CA THR A 123 14.09 3.70 4.16
C THR A 123 12.83 3.46 3.34
N ARG A 124 13.01 3.26 2.03
CA ARG A 124 11.91 2.97 1.11
C ARG A 124 11.54 1.51 1.34
N TYR A 125 10.28 1.27 1.67
CA TYR A 125 9.76 -0.09 1.75
C TYR A 125 9.19 -0.44 0.38
N SER A 126 9.48 -1.64 -0.12
CA SER A 126 8.93 -2.07 -1.39
C SER A 126 7.42 -2.22 -1.24
N ARG A 127 6.68 -1.58 -2.15
CA ARG A 127 5.23 -1.81 -2.31
C ARG A 127 4.94 -2.82 -3.43
N GLN A 128 5.98 -3.38 -4.04
CA GLN A 128 5.83 -4.31 -5.13
C GLN A 128 4.99 -5.51 -4.69
N CYS A 129 4.04 -5.92 -5.54
CA CYS A 129 3.33 -7.15 -5.30
C CYS A 129 4.25 -8.33 -5.59
N HIS A 130 4.56 -9.19 -4.62
CA HIS A 130 5.43 -10.36 -4.87
C HIS A 130 4.79 -11.47 -5.72
N VAL A 131 3.51 -11.36 -6.10
CA VAL A 131 2.83 -12.33 -6.98
C VAL A 131 2.95 -11.92 -8.44
N CYS A 132 2.53 -10.71 -8.79
CA CYS A 132 2.53 -10.22 -10.17
C CYS A 132 3.67 -9.24 -10.48
N LEU A 133 4.50 -8.91 -9.48
CA LEU A 133 5.63 -7.98 -9.56
C LEU A 133 5.29 -6.54 -9.96
N VAL A 134 3.99 -6.18 -9.97
CA VAL A 134 3.58 -4.79 -10.20
C VAL A 134 4.14 -3.90 -9.09
N GLU A 135 4.87 -2.87 -9.49
CA GLU A 135 5.36 -1.85 -8.57
C GLU A 135 4.21 -0.96 -8.13
N ASN A 136 4.16 -0.61 -6.83
CA ASN A 136 3.20 0.34 -6.28
C ASN A 136 1.72 0.13 -6.70
N PRO A 137 1.13 -1.07 -6.50
CA PRO A 137 -0.26 -1.33 -6.86
C PRO A 137 -1.22 -0.35 -6.19
N HIS A 138 -2.18 0.18 -6.94
CA HIS A 138 -3.19 1.13 -6.47
C HIS A 138 -4.08 0.57 -5.35
N GLN A 139 -4.37 -0.73 -5.41
CA GLN A 139 -5.19 -1.42 -4.43
C GLN A 139 -4.42 -2.62 -3.89
N ARG A 140 -4.34 -2.71 -2.57
CA ARG A 140 -3.67 -3.80 -1.85
C ARG A 140 -4.67 -4.56 -0.98
N ALA A 141 -4.33 -5.78 -0.64
CA ALA A 141 -5.08 -6.61 0.30
C ALA A 141 -4.13 -7.31 1.27
N VAL A 142 -4.61 -7.57 2.48
CA VAL A 142 -3.88 -8.30 3.52
C VAL A 142 -4.58 -9.62 3.82
N PHE A 143 -3.80 -10.70 3.85
CA PHE A 143 -4.22 -12.02 4.34
C PHE A 143 -3.83 -12.20 5.82
N CYS A 144 -3.13 -13.29 6.15
CA CYS A 144 -2.53 -13.61 7.45
C CYS A 144 -1.45 -12.61 7.94
N GLY A 145 -1.39 -11.40 7.36
CA GLY A 145 -0.36 -10.38 7.56
C GLY A 145 0.55 -10.13 6.36
N HIS A 146 0.41 -10.94 5.32
CA HIS A 146 1.08 -10.72 4.04
C HIS A 146 0.25 -9.84 3.13
N ILE A 147 0.92 -8.89 2.47
CA ILE A 147 0.31 -7.88 1.61
C ILE A 147 0.57 -8.25 0.15
N ILE A 148 -0.48 -8.25 -0.67
CA ILE A 148 -0.37 -8.38 -2.14
C ILE A 148 -1.30 -7.39 -2.84
N CYS A 149 -1.20 -7.31 -4.17
CA CYS A 149 -2.14 -6.56 -4.99
C CYS A 149 -3.57 -7.10 -4.81
N PHE A 150 -4.58 -6.23 -4.80
CA PHE A 150 -5.98 -6.64 -4.64
C PHE A 150 -6.44 -7.62 -5.73
N PRO A 151 -6.13 -7.42 -7.03
CA PRO A 151 -6.44 -8.42 -8.07
C PRO A 151 -5.86 -9.81 -7.76
N CYS A 152 -4.59 -9.84 -7.35
CA CYS A 152 -3.88 -11.06 -6.96
C CYS A 152 -4.61 -11.76 -5.79
N ALA A 153 -5.09 -11.00 -4.81
CA ALA A 153 -5.84 -11.54 -3.68
C ALA A 153 -7.18 -12.17 -4.09
N VAL A 154 -7.91 -11.53 -5.01
CA VAL A 154 -9.15 -12.08 -5.56
C VAL A 154 -8.89 -13.39 -6.30
N ASP A 155 -7.87 -13.42 -7.16
CA ASP A 155 -7.49 -14.63 -7.91
C ASP A 155 -7.08 -15.77 -6.98
N HIS A 156 -6.32 -15.49 -5.92
CA HIS A 156 -5.96 -16.52 -4.93
C HIS A 156 -7.14 -17.03 -4.11
N LYS A 157 -8.10 -16.15 -3.78
CA LYS A 157 -9.32 -16.56 -3.09
C LYS A 157 -10.17 -17.50 -3.94
N ARG A 158 -10.23 -17.30 -5.26
CA ARG A 158 -10.94 -18.18 -6.20
C ARG A 158 -10.30 -19.57 -6.32
N ASN A 159 -8.96 -19.65 -6.28
CA ASN A 159 -8.24 -20.89 -6.53
C ASN A 159 -8.07 -21.80 -5.30
N ALA A 160 -7.83 -21.23 -4.11
CA ALA A 160 -7.53 -22.02 -2.92
C ALA A 160 -7.99 -21.41 -1.59
N GLY A 161 -8.27 -20.10 -1.55
CA GLY A 161 -8.61 -19.42 -0.29
C GLY A 161 -7.47 -19.39 0.75
N LYS A 162 -6.23 -19.63 0.32
CA LYS A 162 -5.04 -19.70 1.18
C LYS A 162 -4.02 -18.64 0.77
N CYS A 163 -3.33 -18.08 1.76
CA CYS A 163 -2.24 -17.14 1.52
C CYS A 163 -1.11 -17.79 0.71
N VAL A 164 -0.56 -17.07 -0.27
CA VAL A 164 0.53 -17.58 -1.13
C VAL A 164 1.85 -17.81 -0.41
N PHE A 165 2.13 -17.04 0.64
CA PHE A 165 3.39 -17.12 1.38
C PHE A 165 3.28 -18.11 2.54
N CYS A 166 2.27 -17.95 3.39
CA CYS A 166 2.12 -18.70 4.65
C CYS A 166 1.23 -19.95 4.51
N ARG A 167 0.46 -20.09 3.42
CA ARG A 167 -0.58 -21.12 3.21
C ARG A 167 -1.69 -21.18 4.25
N SER A 168 -1.72 -20.26 5.22
CA SER A 168 -2.83 -20.13 6.16
C SER A 168 -4.12 -19.81 5.41
N SER A 169 -5.19 -20.53 5.78
CA SER A 169 -6.54 -20.25 5.33
C SER A 169 -7.05 -18.98 5.99
N GLY A 170 -7.81 -18.18 5.24
CA GLY A 170 -8.46 -16.98 5.76
C GLY A 170 -8.97 -16.08 4.65
N ASP A 171 -9.88 -15.18 5.02
CA ASP A 171 -10.25 -14.08 4.15
C ASP A 171 -9.13 -13.05 4.06
N PHE A 172 -9.21 -12.21 3.01
CA PHE A 172 -8.38 -11.04 2.90
C PHE A 172 -9.20 -9.78 3.14
N ILE A 173 -8.51 -8.73 3.59
CA ILE A 173 -9.09 -7.40 3.75
C ILE A 173 -8.49 -6.49 2.71
N LYS A 174 -9.36 -5.81 1.95
CA LYS A 174 -8.94 -4.73 1.06
C LYS A 174 -8.42 -3.58 1.92
N LEU A 175 -7.18 -3.15 1.65
CA LEU A 175 -6.63 -1.98 2.30
C LEU A 175 -7.24 -0.73 1.67
N ALA A 176 -7.89 0.09 2.50
CA ALA A 176 -8.37 1.40 2.12
C ALA A 176 -7.23 2.41 2.28
N GLU A 177 -6.44 2.57 1.22
CA GLU A 177 -5.39 3.57 1.19
C GLU A 177 -5.99 4.84 0.57
N LYS A 178 -6.30 5.84 1.40
CA LYS A 178 -6.77 7.14 0.88
C LYS A 178 -5.62 7.80 0.14
N GLU A 179 -5.89 8.25 -1.07
CA GLU A 179 -5.01 9.19 -1.75
C GLU A 179 -4.96 10.47 -0.91
N CYS A 180 -3.81 10.79 -0.32
CA CYS A 180 -3.57 12.13 0.16
C CYS A 180 -3.46 13.01 -1.09
N GLY A 181 -4.60 13.47 -1.59
CA GLY A 181 -4.64 14.49 -2.61
C GLY A 181 -3.86 15.69 -2.07
N ILE A 182 -2.70 15.96 -2.65
CA ILE A 182 -2.10 17.28 -2.51
C ILE A 182 -3.10 18.20 -3.18
N GLU A 183 -3.93 18.89 -2.40
CA GLU A 183 -4.76 19.97 -2.92
C GLU A 183 -3.81 20.95 -3.60
N LYS A 184 -3.81 20.95 -4.94
CA LYS A 184 -3.08 21.95 -5.71
C LYS A 184 -3.70 23.28 -5.34
N ASN A 185 -3.05 23.99 -4.44
CA ASN A 185 -3.43 25.31 -3.99
C ASN A 185 -3.33 26.25 -5.20
N ASN A 186 -4.39 26.33 -6.00
CA ASN A 186 -4.50 27.22 -7.14
C ASN A 186 -4.77 28.65 -6.64
N ASN A 187 -3.88 29.18 -5.80
CA ASN A 187 -3.87 30.60 -5.44
C ASN A 187 -3.07 31.37 -6.49
N SER A 188 -3.59 31.41 -7.72
CA SER A 188 -3.16 32.38 -8.73
C SER A 188 -3.87 33.70 -8.45
N SER A 189 -3.39 34.42 -7.44
CA SER A 189 -3.74 35.81 -7.17
C SER A 189 -3.16 36.68 -8.29
N LEU A 190 -3.89 36.81 -9.40
CA LEU A 190 -3.60 37.81 -10.42
C LEU A 190 -3.96 39.18 -9.82
N GLN A 191 -3.01 39.83 -9.17
CA GLN A 191 -3.07 41.26 -8.93
C GLN A 191 -3.00 41.95 -10.29
N ARG A 192 -4.14 42.43 -10.79
CA ARG A 192 -4.17 43.55 -11.73
C ARG A 192 -4.14 44.81 -10.88
N SER A 193 -2.94 45.36 -10.72
CA SER A 193 -2.74 46.78 -10.46
C SER A 193 -2.65 47.52 -11.79
N ASP A 194 -3.27 48.71 -11.77
CA ASP A 194 -3.29 49.82 -12.73
C ASP A 194 -4.30 49.77 -13.89
#